data_AF-H2CAV7-F1
#
_entry.id   AF-H2CAV7-F1
#
_cell.length_a   1.000
_cell.length_b   1.000
_cell.length_c   1.000
_cell.angle_alpha   90.00
_cell.angle_beta   90.00
_cell.angle_gamma   90.00
#
_symmetry.space_group_name_H-M   'P 1'
#
loop_
_entity.id
_entity.type
_entity.pdbx_description
1 polymer ?
#
loop_
_entity_poly.entity_id
_entity_poly.type
_entity_poly.pdbx_seq_one_letter_code
_entity_poly.pdbx_strand_id
1 'polypeptide(L)'
;MKSIITKRLGLTAGLTGALFAAGSLQAQTFEPGIDFTADVVSNYVFRGVDVHSKKFEQDGKSYGSFNTAPAFQPSLTFNFAEGWSLNIWGSFALTGRNDVDIDGLLQLGAGDTTSSVATSYLAQLAAGNIDLATIDTTDMAGMADIIRDPSVAPGFYKEQNGLKRNDEIDVTLSYSTDSKLGALTGGIVSYNYTNISQHTASNIEMFAGFAPAILPDLSFTTYVDVATPGYSGSTYNYLSYSVSLEMGKDISLDIVPGVGYATDTSLNIQGWKNANLPITLNLGGFHIGVTGVYRMDTRFFEGDSSKSDAVSLLGETSLGDGLVVDPSLNNGIANTYINSLVTASIGNPTGYGYEYAPTQKLPKLVYFYTIGYSTSF
;
A
#
# COMPACT_ATOMS: atom_id res chain seq x y z
N MET A 1 -2.41 33.60 6.27
CA MET A 1 -2.50 32.12 6.19
C MET A 1 -2.79 31.42 7.53
N LYS A 2 -2.26 31.86 8.69
CA LYS A 2 -2.58 31.27 10.01
C LYS A 2 -4.06 31.30 10.45
N SER A 3 -4.91 32.15 9.83
CA SER A 3 -6.32 32.34 10.25
C SER A 3 -7.33 31.38 9.59
N ILE A 4 -6.97 30.69 8.51
CA ILE A 4 -7.92 29.81 7.77
C ILE A 4 -7.85 28.37 8.29
N ILE A 5 -6.69 27.92 8.75
CA ILE A 5 -6.46 26.56 9.29
C ILE A 5 -7.18 26.40 10.65
N THR A 6 -7.16 27.41 11.52
CA THR A 6 -7.87 27.38 12.81
C THR A 6 -9.39 27.36 12.67
N LYS A 7 -9.95 27.95 11.61
CA LYS A 7 -11.41 27.95 11.37
C LYS A 7 -11.94 26.60 10.85
N ARG A 8 -11.13 25.77 10.20
CA ARG A 8 -11.54 24.44 9.73
C ARG A 8 -11.45 23.38 10.84
N LEU A 9 -10.42 23.43 11.67
CA LEU A 9 -10.31 22.58 12.87
C LEU A 9 -11.44 22.83 13.89
N GLY A 10 -11.86 24.09 14.07
CA GLY A 10 -12.97 24.44 14.96
C GLY A 10 -14.36 24.04 14.45
N LEU A 11 -14.55 23.91 13.14
CA LEU A 11 -15.83 23.51 12.56
C LEU A 11 -16.01 21.99 12.60
N THR A 12 -14.94 21.22 12.39
CA THR A 12 -14.96 19.75 12.51
C THR A 12 -15.11 19.35 13.98
N ALA A 13 -14.33 19.93 14.91
CA ALA A 13 -14.45 19.66 16.35
C ALA A 13 -15.78 20.17 16.95
N GLY A 14 -16.35 21.24 16.40
CA GLY A 14 -17.65 21.78 16.83
C GLY A 14 -18.85 20.92 16.41
N LEU A 15 -18.75 20.19 15.30
CA LEU A 15 -19.77 19.23 14.89
C LEU A 15 -19.68 17.93 15.72
N THR A 16 -18.47 17.48 16.06
CA THR A 16 -18.26 16.32 16.94
C THR A 16 -18.79 16.60 18.34
N GLY A 17 -18.54 17.78 18.91
CA GLY A 17 -19.02 18.14 20.26
C GLY A 17 -20.54 18.33 20.38
N ALA A 18 -21.23 18.72 19.31
CA ALA A 18 -22.68 18.95 19.33
C ALA A 18 -23.50 17.66 19.16
N LEU A 19 -22.96 16.62 18.51
CA LEU A 19 -23.64 15.35 18.32
C LEU A 19 -23.67 14.47 19.58
N PHE A 20 -22.73 14.64 20.51
CA PHE A 20 -22.71 13.89 21.78
C PHE A 20 -23.63 14.48 22.88
N ALA A 21 -24.18 15.69 22.69
CA ALA A 21 -24.89 16.40 23.76
C ALA A 21 -26.42 16.26 23.74
N ALA A 22 -27.03 15.61 22.75
CA ALA A 22 -28.48 15.60 22.57
C ALA A 22 -29.05 14.24 22.15
N GLY A 23 -28.83 13.21 22.96
CA GLY A 23 -29.53 11.94 22.81
C GLY A 23 -29.69 11.28 24.17
N SER A 24 -30.92 10.99 24.57
CA SER A 24 -31.18 10.05 25.67
C SER A 24 -30.58 8.70 25.26
N LEU A 25 -29.36 8.40 25.71
CA LEU A 25 -28.69 7.13 25.50
C LEU A 25 -29.56 6.04 26.12
N GLN A 26 -30.18 5.20 25.30
CA GLN A 26 -30.77 3.96 25.80
C GLN A 26 -29.59 3.06 26.18
N ALA A 27 -29.56 2.61 27.43
CA ALA A 27 -28.54 1.69 27.90
C ALA A 27 -28.69 0.36 27.14
N GLN A 28 -27.82 0.15 26.16
CA GLN A 28 -27.64 -1.14 25.53
C GLN A 28 -26.80 -2.02 26.45
N THR A 29 -27.21 -3.27 26.61
CA THR A 29 -26.38 -4.32 27.18
C THR A 29 -25.37 -4.72 26.10
N PHE A 30 -24.17 -4.18 26.23
CA PHE A 30 -23.01 -4.69 25.49
C PHE A 30 -22.57 -5.98 26.18
N GLU A 31 -22.61 -7.09 25.45
CA GLU A 31 -22.09 -8.35 25.93
C GLU A 31 -20.56 -8.32 25.81
N PRO A 32 -19.82 -8.35 26.93
CA PRO A 32 -18.38 -8.49 26.87
C PRO A 32 -18.03 -9.83 26.23
N GLY A 33 -16.99 -9.84 25.41
CA GLY A 33 -16.60 -11.05 24.70
C GLY A 33 -15.29 -10.87 23.96
N ILE A 34 -14.77 -11.96 23.42
CA ILE A 34 -13.56 -11.96 22.62
C ILE A 34 -13.89 -12.51 21.24
N ASP A 35 -13.71 -11.69 20.20
CA ASP A 35 -13.78 -12.15 18.81
C ASP A 35 -12.37 -12.42 18.30
N PHE A 36 -12.20 -13.58 17.67
CA PHE A 36 -10.96 -13.97 17.01
C PHE A 36 -11.23 -14.29 15.56
N THR A 37 -10.43 -13.72 14.66
CA THR A 37 -10.41 -14.03 13.23
C THR A 37 -8.98 -14.34 12.79
N ALA A 38 -8.82 -15.32 11.92
CA ALA A 38 -7.54 -15.70 11.34
C ALA A 38 -7.70 -15.90 9.84
N ASP A 39 -7.19 -14.94 9.07
CA ASP A 39 -7.35 -14.93 7.63
C ASP A 39 -6.03 -15.20 6.92
N VAL A 40 -6.11 -15.90 5.78
CA VAL A 40 -5.06 -15.92 4.77
C VAL A 40 -5.60 -15.25 3.52
N VAL A 41 -4.97 -14.14 3.15
CA VAL A 41 -5.29 -13.42 1.92
C VAL A 41 -4.28 -13.76 0.84
N SER A 42 -4.72 -13.87 -0.42
CA SER A 42 -3.81 -14.08 -1.57
C SER A 42 -2.91 -12.89 -1.87
N ASN A 43 -3.33 -11.69 -1.44
CA ASN A 43 -2.57 -10.46 -1.50
C ASN A 43 -3.05 -9.47 -0.43
N TYR A 44 -2.18 -8.59 0.04
CA TYR A 44 -2.57 -7.54 0.97
C TYR A 44 -2.88 -6.23 0.22
N VAL A 45 -4.18 -5.89 0.11
CA VAL A 45 -4.65 -4.65 -0.51
C VAL A 45 -5.33 -3.76 0.53
N PHE A 46 -4.80 -2.56 0.76
CA PHE A 46 -5.33 -1.58 1.70
C PHE A 46 -5.80 -0.32 0.98
N ARG A 47 -7.11 -0.01 1.05
CA ARG A 47 -7.73 1.15 0.39
C ARG A 47 -7.34 1.28 -1.10
N GLY A 48 -7.25 0.14 -1.79
CA GLY A 48 -6.85 0.02 -3.19
C GLY A 48 -5.34 -0.03 -3.47
N VAL A 49 -4.49 0.25 -2.48
CA VAL A 49 -3.03 0.13 -2.58
C VAL A 49 -2.65 -1.35 -2.45
N ASP A 50 -1.86 -1.87 -3.39
CA ASP A 50 -1.24 -3.19 -3.24
C ASP A 50 0.01 -3.05 -2.37
N VAL A 51 -0.13 -3.40 -1.09
CA VAL A 51 0.94 -3.27 -0.09
C VAL A 51 2.08 -4.24 -0.38
N HIS A 52 1.83 -5.35 -1.08
CA HIS A 52 2.85 -6.31 -1.49
C HIS A 52 3.27 -6.16 -2.97
N SER A 53 3.07 -4.98 -3.56
CA SER A 53 3.44 -4.68 -4.94
C SER A 53 4.91 -5.00 -5.28
N LYS A 54 5.84 -4.84 -4.34
CA LYS A 54 7.25 -5.22 -4.53
C LYS A 54 7.47 -6.69 -4.88
N LYS A 55 6.49 -7.58 -4.67
CA LYS A 55 6.55 -8.96 -5.13
C LYS A 55 6.66 -9.07 -6.65
N PHE A 56 6.04 -8.15 -7.39
CA PHE A 56 6.18 -8.07 -8.85
C PHE A 56 7.63 -7.74 -9.24
N GLU A 57 8.29 -6.83 -8.51
CA GLU A 57 9.70 -6.52 -8.72
C GLU A 57 10.60 -7.72 -8.47
N GLN A 58 10.39 -8.43 -7.36
CA GLN A 58 11.13 -9.67 -7.03
C GLN A 58 10.96 -10.76 -8.10
N ASP A 59 9.78 -10.85 -8.71
CA ASP A 59 9.46 -11.84 -9.74
C ASP A 59 9.84 -11.38 -11.16
N GLY A 60 10.30 -10.14 -11.35
CA GLY A 60 10.55 -9.55 -12.66
C GLY A 60 9.28 -9.47 -13.53
N LYS A 61 8.13 -9.16 -12.93
CA LYS A 61 6.81 -9.14 -13.60
C LYS A 61 6.22 -7.74 -13.64
N SER A 62 5.46 -7.47 -14.70
CA SER A 62 4.56 -6.32 -14.81
C SER A 62 3.52 -6.30 -13.68
N TYR A 63 3.10 -5.11 -13.26
CA TYR A 63 2.05 -4.93 -12.26
C TYR A 63 0.71 -5.38 -12.85
N GLY A 64 0.15 -6.45 -12.28
CA GLY A 64 -1.09 -7.04 -12.74
C GLY A 64 -2.29 -6.75 -11.83
N SER A 65 -3.49 -7.07 -12.32
CA SER A 65 -4.72 -7.07 -11.52
C SER A 65 -4.72 -8.10 -10.39
N PHE A 66 -3.83 -9.09 -10.46
CA PHE A 66 -3.70 -10.14 -9.47
C PHE A 66 -2.23 -10.35 -9.14
N ASN A 67 -1.90 -10.16 -7.87
CA ASN A 67 -0.61 -10.46 -7.29
C ASN A 67 -0.78 -11.66 -6.37
N THR A 68 0.16 -12.60 -6.38
CA THR A 68 0.15 -13.73 -5.43
C THR A 68 1.28 -13.51 -4.43
N ALA A 69 0.95 -12.76 -3.38
CA ALA A 69 1.83 -12.42 -2.29
C ALA A 69 1.08 -12.61 -0.97
N PRO A 70 0.79 -13.87 -0.59
CA PRO A 70 -0.16 -14.14 0.47
C PRO A 70 0.30 -13.59 1.81
N ALA A 71 -0.66 -13.18 2.64
CA ALA A 71 -0.43 -12.68 3.99
C ALA A 71 -1.32 -13.41 4.99
N PHE A 72 -0.81 -13.65 6.19
CA PHE A 72 -1.60 -14.10 7.32
C PHE A 72 -2.05 -12.89 8.13
N GLN A 73 -3.36 -12.77 8.36
CA GLN A 73 -4.00 -11.61 8.96
C GLN A 73 -4.84 -12.00 10.18
N PRO A 74 -4.21 -12.21 11.36
CA PRO A 74 -4.93 -12.47 12.58
C PRO A 74 -5.56 -11.17 13.13
N SER A 75 -6.73 -11.31 13.76
CA SER A 75 -7.46 -10.24 14.42
C SER A 75 -8.01 -10.73 15.75
N LEU A 76 -7.82 -9.95 16.81
CA LEU A 76 -8.35 -10.22 18.13
C LEU A 76 -9.05 -8.97 18.66
N THR A 77 -10.36 -9.05 18.89
CA THR A 77 -11.16 -7.94 19.43
C THR A 77 -11.66 -8.28 20.82
N PHE A 78 -11.32 -7.44 21.78
CA PHE A 78 -11.90 -7.45 23.12
C PHE A 78 -13.08 -6.47 23.12
N ASN A 79 -14.29 -7.00 23.28
CA ASN A 79 -15.50 -6.20 23.47
C ASN A 79 -15.72 -6.01 24.96
N PHE A 80 -15.82 -4.75 25.39
CA PHE A 80 -16.08 -4.40 26.77
C PHE A 80 -17.56 -4.04 26.95
N ALA A 81 -18.03 -4.08 28.20
CA ALA A 81 -19.30 -3.45 28.55
C ALA A 81 -19.27 -1.96 28.17
N GLU A 82 -20.44 -1.38 27.89
CA GLU A 82 -20.62 0.06 27.61
C GLU A 82 -20.18 0.53 26.21
N GLY A 83 -19.82 -0.38 25.30
CA GLY A 83 -19.62 -0.07 23.88
C GLY A 83 -18.19 0.22 23.46
N TRP A 84 -17.24 0.10 24.39
CA TRP A 84 -15.82 0.13 24.07
C TRP A 84 -15.35 -1.21 23.50
N SER A 85 -14.38 -1.15 22.58
CA SER A 85 -13.64 -2.32 22.14
C SER A 85 -12.17 -2.00 21.85
N LEU A 86 -11.32 -2.99 22.05
CA LEU A 86 -9.90 -2.96 21.70
C LEU A 86 -9.64 -4.07 20.67
N ASN A 87 -9.22 -3.70 19.47
CA ASN A 87 -8.82 -4.63 18.44
C ASN A 87 -7.30 -4.60 18.24
N ILE A 88 -6.72 -5.79 18.12
CA ILE A 88 -5.34 -6.01 17.70
C ILE A 88 -5.40 -6.81 16.42
N TRP A 89 -4.99 -6.20 15.31
CA TRP A 89 -4.92 -6.83 14.01
C TRP A 89 -3.47 -6.92 13.56
N GLY A 90 -3.12 -7.91 12.75
CA GLY A 90 -1.80 -7.98 12.13
C GLY A 90 -1.87 -8.41 10.68
N SER A 91 -0.80 -8.18 9.94
CA SER A 91 -0.63 -8.66 8.58
C SER A 91 0.82 -9.07 8.37
N PHE A 92 1.04 -10.34 8.01
CA PHE A 92 2.38 -10.91 7.90
C PHE A 92 2.56 -11.59 6.55
N ALA A 93 3.51 -11.13 5.74
CA ALA A 93 3.79 -11.71 4.44
C ALA A 93 4.26 -13.18 4.56
N LEU A 94 3.65 -14.09 3.81
CA LEU A 94 3.99 -15.52 3.83
C LEU A 94 5.02 -15.90 2.76
N THR A 95 5.24 -15.04 1.77
CA THR A 95 6.20 -15.23 0.68
C THR A 95 7.00 -13.94 0.45
N GLY A 96 8.06 -13.99 -0.36
CA GLY A 96 8.83 -12.79 -0.71
C GLY A 96 9.44 -12.04 0.48
N ARG A 97 9.53 -12.69 1.65
CA ARG A 97 9.84 -12.03 2.93
C ARG A 97 11.22 -11.36 2.93
N ASN A 98 12.20 -11.94 2.25
CA ASN A 98 13.56 -11.43 2.23
C ASN A 98 13.81 -10.53 1.03
N ASP A 99 14.72 -9.59 1.22
CA ASP A 99 15.33 -8.83 0.14
C ASP A 99 16.02 -9.78 -0.84
N VAL A 100 15.87 -9.52 -2.13
CA VAL A 100 16.50 -10.26 -3.23
C VAL A 100 17.16 -9.30 -4.19
N ASP A 101 18.23 -9.77 -4.82
CA ASP A 101 18.80 -9.12 -6.00
C ASP A 101 17.79 -9.21 -7.15
N ILE A 102 17.51 -8.08 -7.82
CA ILE A 102 16.58 -7.98 -8.95
C ILE A 102 17.24 -7.49 -10.23
N ASP A 103 18.44 -6.93 -10.16
CA ASP A 103 19.14 -6.40 -11.34
C ASP A 103 20.26 -7.33 -11.81
N GLY A 104 20.74 -8.23 -10.96
CA GLY A 104 21.81 -9.16 -11.31
C GLY A 104 23.14 -8.46 -11.54
N LEU A 105 23.32 -7.25 -10.98
CA LEU A 105 24.53 -6.46 -11.14
C LEU A 105 25.47 -6.69 -9.95
N LEU A 106 26.77 -6.61 -10.24
CA LEU A 106 27.79 -6.54 -9.19
C LEU A 106 27.87 -5.09 -8.72
N GLN A 107 27.57 -4.85 -7.46
CA GLN A 107 27.39 -3.51 -6.89
C GLN A 107 28.20 -3.36 -5.60
N LEU A 108 28.43 -2.13 -5.10
CA LEU A 108 29.09 -1.93 -3.81
C LEU A 108 28.11 -1.86 -2.63
N GLY A 109 26.82 -1.73 -2.92
CA GLY A 109 25.72 -1.60 -1.98
C GLY A 109 24.38 -1.83 -2.67
N ALA A 110 23.30 -1.99 -1.89
CA ALA A 110 21.95 -2.06 -2.44
C ALA A 110 21.56 -0.73 -3.13
N GLY A 111 20.96 -0.81 -4.32
CA GLY A 111 20.51 0.32 -5.12
C GLY A 111 21.65 1.09 -5.80
N ASP A 112 22.86 0.52 -5.85
CA ASP A 112 24.03 1.16 -6.43
C ASP A 112 24.11 0.88 -7.94
N THR A 113 23.36 1.65 -8.71
CA THR A 113 23.39 1.65 -10.19
C THR A 113 24.54 2.47 -10.75
N THR A 114 25.31 3.16 -9.91
CA THR A 114 26.29 4.18 -10.32
C THR A 114 27.74 3.74 -10.15
N SER A 115 28.02 2.66 -9.42
CA SER A 115 29.39 2.16 -9.29
C SER A 115 29.97 1.83 -10.65
N SER A 116 31.28 2.06 -10.78
CA SER A 116 32.04 1.71 -11.98
C SER A 116 31.89 0.23 -12.34
N VAL A 117 31.64 -0.67 -11.38
CA VAL A 117 31.42 -2.10 -11.64
C VAL A 117 30.04 -2.36 -12.26
N ALA A 118 28.98 -1.75 -11.73
CA ALA A 118 27.63 -1.84 -12.30
C ALA A 118 27.54 -1.20 -13.70
N THR A 119 28.16 -0.03 -13.88
CA THR A 119 28.08 0.76 -15.12
C THR A 119 29.06 0.33 -16.23
N SER A 120 30.25 -0.18 -15.90
CA SER A 120 31.28 -0.56 -16.89
C SER A 120 30.90 -1.80 -17.72
N TYR A 121 30.25 -2.79 -17.11
CA TYR A 121 29.80 -4.00 -17.82
C TYR A 121 28.75 -3.65 -18.90
N LEU A 122 27.82 -2.76 -18.55
CA LEU A 122 26.75 -2.30 -19.45
C LEU A 122 27.29 -1.42 -20.58
N ALA A 123 28.19 -0.47 -20.27
CA ALA A 123 28.77 0.44 -21.26
C ALA A 123 29.61 -0.28 -22.34
N GLN A 124 30.32 -1.35 -21.97
CA GLN A 124 31.16 -2.10 -22.92
C GLN A 124 30.38 -3.13 -23.74
N LEU A 125 29.36 -3.75 -23.12
CA LEU A 125 28.38 -4.53 -23.88
C LEU A 125 27.70 -3.64 -24.93
N ALA A 126 27.50 -2.35 -24.63
CA ALA A 126 26.73 -1.40 -25.46
C ALA A 126 27.55 -0.93 -26.66
N ALA A 127 28.87 -0.86 -26.48
CA ALA A 127 29.83 -0.58 -27.54
C ALA A 127 30.06 -1.78 -28.49
N GLY A 128 29.39 -2.93 -28.28
CA GLY A 128 29.50 -4.11 -29.14
C GLY A 128 30.86 -4.82 -29.07
N ASN A 129 31.66 -4.52 -28.04
CA ASN A 129 33.01 -5.03 -27.89
C ASN A 129 33.25 -5.34 -26.41
N ILE A 130 33.05 -6.61 -26.01
CA ILE A 130 33.49 -7.08 -24.69
C ILE A 130 34.99 -7.35 -24.80
N ASP A 131 35.79 -6.29 -24.74
CA ASP A 131 37.22 -6.45 -24.57
C ASP A 131 37.54 -6.47 -23.07
N LEU A 132 37.56 -7.68 -22.51
CA LEU A 132 37.96 -7.97 -21.13
C LEU A 132 39.34 -7.40 -20.75
N ALA A 133 40.19 -7.08 -21.73
CA ALA A 133 41.48 -6.43 -21.49
C ALA A 133 41.37 -4.89 -21.41
N THR A 134 40.33 -4.27 -21.98
CA THR A 134 40.09 -2.81 -21.86
C THR A 134 39.23 -2.41 -20.67
N ILE A 135 38.47 -3.35 -20.08
CA ILE A 135 37.91 -3.24 -18.71
C ILE A 135 38.98 -2.81 -17.70
N ASP A 136 40.27 -3.05 -17.98
CA ASP A 136 41.41 -2.69 -17.14
C ASP A 136 41.77 -1.17 -17.17
N THR A 137 41.34 -0.41 -18.19
CA THR A 137 42.08 0.83 -18.57
C THR A 137 41.34 2.16 -18.46
N THR A 138 40.03 2.18 -18.29
CA THR A 138 39.27 3.42 -18.01
C THR A 138 38.57 3.29 -16.66
N ASP A 139 39.13 3.97 -15.65
CA ASP A 139 38.68 4.05 -14.26
C ASP A 139 38.67 2.77 -13.41
N MET A 140 39.08 1.64 -13.97
CA MET A 140 39.15 0.36 -13.27
C MET A 140 40.56 -0.06 -12.85
N ALA A 141 41.64 0.68 -13.12
CA ALA A 141 42.98 0.27 -12.68
C ALA A 141 43.11 0.12 -11.15
N GLY A 142 42.21 0.72 -10.36
CA GLY A 142 42.07 0.49 -8.91
C GLY A 142 41.00 -0.54 -8.51
N MET A 143 40.19 -1.04 -9.45
CA MET A 143 39.08 -1.98 -9.23
C MET A 143 39.15 -3.25 -10.11
N ALA A 144 40.14 -3.38 -11.00
CA ALA A 144 40.35 -4.55 -11.84
C ALA A 144 40.79 -5.76 -11.00
N ASP A 145 41.51 -5.51 -9.89
CA ASP A 145 41.80 -6.51 -8.86
C ASP A 145 40.52 -6.98 -8.15
N ILE A 146 39.54 -6.08 -7.98
CA ILE A 146 38.25 -6.39 -7.33
C ILE A 146 37.47 -7.40 -8.20
N ILE A 147 37.42 -7.26 -9.52
CA ILE A 147 36.69 -8.22 -10.39
C ILE A 147 37.47 -9.53 -10.63
N ARG A 148 38.81 -9.50 -10.66
CA ARG A 148 39.64 -10.67 -10.98
C ARG A 148 39.86 -11.61 -9.79
N ASP A 149 39.82 -11.10 -8.57
CA ASP A 149 39.91 -11.90 -7.35
C ASP A 149 38.51 -12.09 -6.73
N PRO A 150 37.93 -13.29 -6.79
CA PRO A 150 36.62 -13.59 -6.19
C PRO A 150 36.53 -13.30 -4.70
N SER A 151 37.65 -13.14 -4.00
CA SER A 151 37.70 -12.79 -2.57
C SER A 151 37.50 -11.30 -2.28
N VAL A 152 37.59 -10.44 -3.30
CA VAL A 152 37.37 -8.99 -3.20
C VAL A 152 36.30 -8.46 -4.17
N ALA A 153 35.75 -9.30 -5.05
CA ALA A 153 34.65 -8.97 -5.96
C ALA A 153 33.43 -8.40 -5.23
N PRO A 154 32.78 -7.32 -5.76
CA PRO A 154 31.54 -6.85 -5.17
C PRO A 154 30.50 -7.93 -5.33
N GLY A 155 29.66 -8.12 -4.32
CA GLY A 155 28.63 -9.15 -4.34
C GLY A 155 27.44 -8.77 -5.23
N PHE A 156 26.52 -9.73 -5.37
CA PHE A 156 25.13 -9.43 -5.69
C PHE A 156 24.46 -8.87 -4.44
N TYR A 157 23.94 -7.65 -4.53
CA TYR A 157 23.31 -6.99 -3.40
C TYR A 157 21.82 -7.25 -3.40
N LYS A 158 21.29 -7.42 -2.20
CA LYS A 158 19.86 -7.63 -2.01
C LYS A 158 19.19 -6.27 -1.93
N GLU A 159 18.33 -5.98 -2.90
CA GLU A 159 17.58 -4.74 -2.95
C GLU A 159 16.54 -4.68 -1.83
N GLN A 160 16.17 -3.47 -1.38
CA GLN A 160 15.21 -3.26 -0.29
C GLN A 160 13.76 -3.54 -0.73
N ASN A 161 13.49 -4.78 -1.14
CA ASN A 161 12.25 -5.24 -1.73
C ASN A 161 11.55 -6.36 -0.96
N GLY A 162 12.11 -6.80 0.17
CA GLY A 162 11.53 -7.85 1.02
C GLY A 162 10.19 -7.45 1.63
N LEU A 163 9.18 -8.31 1.50
CA LEU A 163 7.82 -8.03 1.95
C LEU A 163 7.66 -7.98 3.48
N LYS A 164 8.59 -8.56 4.26
CA LYS A 164 8.56 -8.47 5.74
C LYS A 164 8.65 -7.03 6.27
N ARG A 165 9.04 -6.09 5.41
CA ARG A 165 9.08 -4.65 5.70
C ARG A 165 7.68 -4.08 5.92
N ASN A 166 6.68 -4.71 5.31
CA ASN A 166 5.28 -4.33 5.39
C ASN A 166 4.51 -5.20 6.41
N ASP A 167 5.22 -6.04 7.17
CA ASP A 167 4.59 -6.75 8.28
C ASP A 167 4.18 -5.74 9.35
N GLU A 168 2.92 -5.73 9.74
CA GLU A 168 2.36 -4.73 10.65
C GLU A 168 1.45 -5.33 11.73
N ILE A 169 1.33 -4.58 12.82
CA ILE A 169 0.40 -4.82 13.91
C ILE A 169 -0.33 -3.51 14.18
N ASP A 170 -1.64 -3.54 14.02
CA ASP A 170 -2.50 -2.39 14.21
C ASP A 170 -3.27 -2.53 15.51
N VAL A 171 -3.34 -1.44 16.27
CA VAL A 171 -4.07 -1.39 17.53
C VAL A 171 -5.17 -0.34 17.39
N THR A 172 -6.41 -0.78 17.54
CA THR A 172 -7.59 0.07 17.43
C THR A 172 -8.33 0.13 18.76
N LEU A 173 -8.54 1.33 19.29
CA LEU A 173 -9.48 1.58 20.37
C LEU A 173 -10.73 2.23 19.78
N SER A 174 -11.88 1.64 19.99
CA SER A 174 -13.15 2.11 19.46
C SER A 174 -14.25 2.18 20.50
N TYR A 175 -15.22 3.05 20.24
CA TYR A 175 -16.45 3.22 20.98
C TYR A 175 -17.62 3.22 20.00
N SER A 176 -18.65 2.46 20.32
CA SER A 176 -19.88 2.39 19.53
C SER A 176 -21.10 2.60 20.42
N THR A 177 -22.10 3.31 19.91
CA THR A 177 -23.35 3.56 20.62
C THR A 177 -24.51 3.74 19.65
N ASP A 178 -25.70 3.34 20.08
CA ASP A 178 -26.94 3.51 19.32
C ASP A 178 -27.74 4.72 19.79
N SER A 179 -28.35 5.42 18.83
CA SER A 179 -29.28 6.51 19.08
C SER A 179 -30.53 6.32 18.23
N LYS A 180 -31.56 7.14 18.48
CA LYS A 180 -32.75 7.20 17.62
C LYS A 180 -32.43 7.62 16.18
N LEU A 181 -31.28 8.24 15.95
CA LEU A 181 -30.84 8.67 14.62
C LEU A 181 -30.07 7.58 13.88
N GLY A 182 -29.52 6.61 14.61
CA GLY A 182 -28.66 5.56 14.06
C GLY A 182 -27.53 5.17 15.01
N ALA A 183 -26.73 4.22 14.54
CA ALA A 183 -25.52 3.76 15.20
C ALA A 183 -24.37 4.74 14.92
N LEU A 184 -23.65 5.11 15.96
CA LEU A 184 -22.47 5.96 15.93
C LEU A 184 -21.27 5.12 16.37
N THR A 185 -20.15 5.27 15.67
CA THR A 185 -18.87 4.67 16.07
C THR A 185 -17.76 5.72 15.98
N GLY A 186 -16.73 5.57 16.78
CA GLY A 186 -15.54 6.40 16.68
C GLY A 186 -14.37 5.78 17.42
N GLY A 187 -13.17 6.18 17.06
CA GLY A 187 -11.99 5.58 17.64
C GLY A 187 -10.69 6.13 17.11
N ILE A 188 -9.62 5.45 17.51
CA ILE A 188 -8.24 5.74 17.13
C ILE A 188 -7.59 4.41 16.73
N VAL A 189 -6.89 4.41 15.60
CA VAL A 189 -6.08 3.29 15.14
C VAL A 189 -4.61 3.73 15.05
N SER A 190 -3.71 2.89 15.56
CA SER A 190 -2.27 3.04 15.43
C SER A 190 -1.73 1.92 14.56
N TYR A 191 -1.14 2.29 13.42
CA TYR A 191 -0.47 1.38 12.49
C TYR A 191 0.98 1.20 12.89
N ASN A 192 1.41 -0.03 13.19
CA ASN A 192 2.77 -0.30 13.65
C ASN A 192 3.47 -1.34 12.78
N TYR A 193 4.38 -0.87 11.93
CA TYR A 193 5.28 -1.75 11.20
C TYR A 193 6.25 -2.44 12.16
N THR A 194 6.35 -3.77 12.03
CA THR A 194 7.19 -4.60 12.92
C THR A 194 8.67 -4.52 12.57
N ASN A 195 9.02 -4.02 11.38
CA ASN A 195 10.39 -3.78 10.97
C ASN A 195 10.88 -2.37 11.38
N ILE A 196 11.44 -2.28 12.59
CA ILE A 196 11.93 -1.04 13.21
C ILE A 196 13.14 -0.39 12.52
N SER A 197 13.76 -1.03 11.53
CA SER A 197 14.98 -0.53 10.89
C SER A 197 14.74 0.52 9.81
N GLN A 198 13.49 0.73 9.37
CA GLN A 198 13.20 1.58 8.20
C GLN A 198 12.02 2.54 8.32
N HIS A 199 11.18 2.44 9.36
CA HIS A 199 10.05 3.33 9.53
C HIS A 199 10.14 4.06 10.87
N THR A 200 10.26 5.39 10.79
CA THR A 200 10.14 6.27 11.96
C THR A 200 8.67 6.45 12.29
N ALA A 201 8.29 5.97 13.47
CA ALA A 201 7.02 6.19 14.17
C ALA A 201 5.75 5.62 13.52
N SER A 202 4.91 5.05 14.38
CA SER A 202 3.56 4.61 14.09
C SER A 202 2.72 5.71 13.43
N ASN A 203 1.89 5.33 12.46
CA ASN A 203 0.87 6.23 11.91
C ASN A 203 -0.35 6.15 12.81
N ILE A 204 -0.93 7.30 13.16
CA ILE A 204 -2.15 7.35 13.96
C ILE A 204 -3.24 8.00 13.13
N GLU A 205 -4.35 7.29 12.96
CA GLU A 205 -5.59 7.82 12.40
C GLU A 205 -6.69 7.84 13.47
N MET A 206 -7.53 8.87 13.41
CA MET A 206 -8.80 8.89 14.13
C MET A 206 -9.93 8.59 13.16
N PHE A 207 -11.00 7.96 13.62
CA PHE A 207 -12.17 7.73 12.80
C PHE A 207 -13.48 8.02 13.51
N ALA A 208 -14.50 8.32 12.71
CA ALA A 208 -15.89 8.43 13.13
C ALA A 208 -16.79 7.83 12.06
N GLY A 209 -17.78 7.06 12.48
CA GLY A 209 -18.74 6.41 11.60
C GLY A 209 -20.18 6.59 12.05
N PHE A 210 -21.09 6.48 11.09
CA PHE A 210 -22.51 6.62 11.29
C PHE A 210 -23.28 5.68 10.35
N ALA A 211 -24.23 4.93 10.91
CA ALA A 211 -25.21 4.15 10.15
C ALA A 211 -26.62 4.62 10.54
N PRO A 212 -27.40 5.22 9.63
CA PRO A 212 -28.67 5.84 9.97
C PRO A 212 -29.72 4.77 10.32
N ALA A 213 -30.57 5.05 11.31
CA ALA A 213 -31.59 4.10 11.77
C ALA A 213 -32.61 3.70 10.67
N ILE A 214 -32.85 4.57 9.68
CA ILE A 214 -33.76 4.29 8.55
C ILE A 214 -33.14 3.35 7.51
N LEU A 215 -31.81 3.23 7.49
CA LEU A 215 -31.07 2.38 6.56
C LEU A 215 -29.81 1.85 7.27
N PRO A 216 -29.97 0.94 8.25
CA PRO A 216 -28.87 0.51 9.12
C PRO A 216 -27.75 -0.22 8.36
N ASP A 217 -28.07 -0.76 7.19
CA ASP A 217 -27.13 -1.42 6.29
C ASP A 217 -26.20 -0.44 5.56
N LEU A 218 -26.57 0.85 5.50
CA LEU A 218 -25.71 1.90 4.95
C LEU A 218 -24.80 2.43 6.07
N SER A 219 -23.51 2.51 5.81
CA SER A 219 -22.56 3.11 6.75
C SER A 219 -21.69 4.15 6.05
N PHE A 220 -21.42 5.24 6.77
CA PHE A 220 -20.46 6.26 6.39
C PHE A 220 -19.38 6.35 7.46
N THR A 221 -18.11 6.23 7.08
CA THR A 221 -16.98 6.34 8.01
C THR A 221 -15.94 7.31 7.47
N THR A 222 -15.49 8.24 8.28
CA THR A 222 -14.36 9.13 7.98
C THR A 222 -13.16 8.73 8.82
N TYR A 223 -11.99 8.69 8.18
CA TYR A 223 -10.67 8.52 8.80
C TYR A 223 -9.87 9.80 8.57
N VAL A 224 -9.08 10.19 9.57
CA VAL A 224 -8.22 11.38 9.52
C VAL A 224 -6.84 11.03 10.06
N ASP A 225 -5.81 11.23 9.25
CA ASP A 225 -4.42 11.13 9.66
C ASP A 225 -4.08 12.26 10.65
N VAL A 226 -3.79 11.90 11.90
CA VAL A 226 -3.47 12.88 12.95
C VAL A 226 -1.98 12.97 13.25
N ALA A 227 -1.24 11.88 13.09
CA ALA A 227 0.18 11.83 13.45
C ALA A 227 1.05 11.07 12.44
N THR A 228 0.83 11.31 11.14
CA THR A 228 1.63 10.72 10.05
C THR A 228 2.53 11.80 9.44
N PRO A 229 3.88 11.67 9.48
CA PRO A 229 4.80 12.64 8.86
C PRO A 229 4.47 12.84 7.37
N GLY A 230 4.27 14.09 6.94
CA GLY A 230 3.95 14.41 5.55
C GLY A 230 2.48 14.18 5.12
N TYR A 231 1.71 13.40 5.89
CA TYR A 231 0.30 13.09 5.58
C TYR A 231 -0.70 13.65 6.59
N SER A 232 -0.26 14.29 7.68
CA SER A 232 -1.16 14.90 8.68
C SER A 232 -2.23 15.78 8.02
N GLY A 233 -3.49 15.53 8.36
CA GLY A 233 -4.66 16.18 7.77
C GLY A 233 -5.20 15.52 6.50
N SER A 234 -4.58 14.44 6.01
CA SER A 234 -5.18 13.57 4.99
C SER A 234 -6.44 12.90 5.54
N THR A 235 -7.39 12.63 4.67
CA THR A 235 -8.68 12.04 5.06
C THR A 235 -9.06 10.94 4.09
N TYR A 236 -9.74 9.92 4.60
CA TYR A 236 -10.38 8.88 3.80
C TYR A 236 -11.82 8.71 4.28
N ASN A 237 -12.78 8.96 3.40
CA ASN A 237 -14.21 8.84 3.66
C ASN A 237 -14.72 7.62 2.91
N TYR A 238 -15.39 6.71 3.59
CA TYR A 238 -15.88 5.46 3.03
C TYR A 238 -17.39 5.37 3.21
N LEU A 239 -18.09 5.18 2.10
CA LEU A 239 -19.51 4.87 2.08
C LEU A 239 -19.66 3.41 1.68
N SER A 240 -20.34 2.62 2.50
CA SER A 240 -20.61 1.20 2.22
C SER A 240 -22.06 0.83 2.47
N TYR A 241 -22.51 -0.20 1.78
CA TYR A 241 -23.82 -0.81 1.97
C TYR A 241 -23.62 -2.31 2.17
N SER A 242 -24.16 -2.87 3.25
CA SER A 242 -24.03 -4.29 3.58
C SER A 242 -25.30 -5.06 3.23
N VAL A 243 -25.16 -6.19 2.55
CA VAL A 243 -26.25 -7.14 2.34
C VAL A 243 -25.78 -8.51 2.78
N SER A 244 -26.47 -9.11 3.74
CA SER A 244 -26.26 -10.51 4.13
C SER A 244 -27.45 -11.34 3.69
N LEU A 245 -27.19 -12.41 2.95
CA LEU A 245 -28.18 -13.36 2.48
C LEU A 245 -28.05 -14.67 3.26
N GLU A 246 -28.98 -14.91 4.16
CA GLU A 246 -29.06 -16.15 4.91
C GLU A 246 -29.50 -17.30 4.00
N MET A 247 -28.64 -18.32 3.85
CA MET A 247 -28.88 -19.49 3.00
C MET A 247 -29.10 -20.77 3.81
N GLY A 248 -28.89 -20.73 5.12
CA GLY A 248 -29.07 -21.84 6.05
C GLY A 248 -28.70 -21.43 7.48
N LYS A 249 -28.72 -22.38 8.40
CA LYS A 249 -28.41 -22.10 9.82
C LYS A 249 -26.98 -21.58 10.04
N ASP A 250 -26.04 -22.10 9.26
CA ASP A 250 -24.61 -21.81 9.38
C ASP A 250 -24.03 -21.37 8.03
N ILE A 251 -24.87 -20.92 7.09
CA ILE A 251 -24.43 -20.52 5.75
C ILE A 251 -25.06 -19.18 5.40
N SER A 252 -24.22 -18.17 5.16
CA SER A 252 -24.65 -16.86 4.68
C SER A 252 -23.71 -16.34 3.59
N LEU A 253 -24.23 -15.46 2.73
CA LEU A 253 -23.46 -14.77 1.71
C LEU A 253 -23.52 -13.26 2.00
N ASP A 254 -22.38 -12.67 2.31
CA ASP A 254 -22.23 -11.24 2.55
C ASP A 254 -21.71 -10.54 1.29
N ILE A 255 -22.33 -9.41 0.95
CA ILE A 255 -21.96 -8.56 -0.18
C ILE A 255 -21.91 -7.13 0.35
N VAL A 256 -20.70 -6.53 0.37
CA VAL A 256 -20.49 -5.23 1.05
C VAL A 256 -19.87 -4.19 0.10
N PRO A 257 -20.55 -3.78 -0.97
CA PRO A 257 -20.03 -2.75 -1.87
C PRO A 257 -19.73 -1.46 -1.12
N GLY A 258 -18.68 -0.78 -1.52
CA GLY A 258 -18.36 0.53 -0.98
C GLY A 258 -17.47 1.37 -1.87
N VAL A 259 -17.40 2.65 -1.56
CA VAL A 259 -16.62 3.64 -2.31
C VAL A 259 -15.89 4.59 -1.36
N GLY A 260 -14.62 4.85 -1.69
CA GLY A 260 -13.71 5.70 -0.93
C GLY A 260 -13.46 7.03 -1.62
N TYR A 261 -13.59 8.14 -0.88
CA TYR A 261 -13.16 9.47 -1.27
C TYR A 261 -12.02 9.93 -0.35
N ALA A 262 -10.90 10.35 -0.94
CA ALA A 262 -9.70 10.71 -0.20
C ALA A 262 -9.23 12.13 -0.46
N THR A 263 -8.58 12.71 0.55
CA THR A 263 -7.73 13.88 0.42
C THR A 263 -6.33 13.49 0.86
N ASP A 264 -5.33 13.73 0.03
CA ASP A 264 -3.93 13.45 0.32
C ASP A 264 -3.15 14.78 0.39
N THR A 265 -2.63 15.10 1.57
CA THR A 265 -1.91 16.36 1.80
C THR A 265 -0.49 16.35 1.24
N SER A 266 0.13 15.18 1.10
CA SER A 266 1.48 15.03 0.57
C SER A 266 1.51 15.23 -0.95
N LEU A 267 0.52 14.64 -1.64
CA LEU A 267 0.34 14.73 -3.09
C LEU A 267 -0.47 15.97 -3.49
N ASN A 268 -1.10 16.65 -2.53
CA ASN A 268 -2.02 17.78 -2.75
C ASN A 268 -3.17 17.39 -3.72
N ILE A 269 -3.75 16.20 -3.52
CA ILE A 269 -4.83 15.68 -4.35
C ILE A 269 -6.12 15.37 -3.58
N GLN A 270 -7.17 15.49 -4.38
CA GLN A 270 -8.59 15.34 -4.18
C GLN A 270 -9.35 14.30 -5.00
N GLY A 271 -10.08 13.33 -4.44
CA GLY A 271 -11.03 12.60 -5.29
C GLY A 271 -11.51 11.25 -4.81
N TRP A 272 -12.28 10.61 -5.68
CA TRP A 272 -12.69 9.22 -5.53
C TRP A 272 -11.46 8.33 -5.72
N LYS A 273 -11.06 7.64 -4.65
CA LYS A 273 -9.85 6.80 -4.62
C LYS A 273 -10.14 5.42 -5.18
N ASN A 274 -11.15 4.74 -4.63
CA ASN A 274 -11.45 3.34 -4.97
C ASN A 274 -12.94 3.00 -4.79
N ALA A 275 -13.41 1.99 -5.51
CA ALA A 275 -14.63 1.24 -5.19
C ALA A 275 -14.27 -0.22 -4.89
N ASN A 276 -14.88 -0.78 -3.86
CA ASN A 276 -14.66 -2.16 -3.43
C ASN A 276 -15.95 -2.96 -3.59
N LEU A 277 -15.81 -4.23 -3.97
CA LEU A 277 -16.87 -5.22 -3.96
C LEU A 277 -16.35 -6.51 -3.32
N PRO A 278 -16.34 -6.58 -1.98
CA PRO A 278 -16.15 -7.82 -1.23
C PRO A 278 -17.41 -8.67 -1.30
N ILE A 279 -17.22 -9.96 -1.54
CA ILE A 279 -18.24 -11.00 -1.49
C ILE A 279 -17.67 -12.14 -0.63
N THR A 280 -18.34 -12.48 0.47
CA THR A 280 -17.87 -13.49 1.44
C THR A 280 -18.94 -14.54 1.66
N LEU A 281 -18.59 -15.80 1.46
CA LEU A 281 -19.39 -16.96 1.85
C LEU A 281 -18.97 -17.42 3.24
N ASN A 282 -19.88 -17.35 4.20
CA ASN A 282 -19.68 -17.84 5.56
C ASN A 282 -20.25 -19.26 5.70
N LEU A 283 -19.53 -20.10 6.43
CA LEU A 283 -19.78 -21.53 6.65
C LEU A 283 -19.49 -21.85 8.13
N GLY A 284 -20.39 -21.44 9.01
CA GLY A 284 -20.18 -21.44 10.46
C GLY A 284 -19.00 -20.55 10.83
N GLY A 285 -17.98 -21.12 11.47
CA GLY A 285 -16.75 -20.39 11.76
C GLY A 285 -15.81 -20.20 10.56
N PHE A 286 -15.96 -20.95 9.47
CA PHE A 286 -15.11 -20.79 8.28
C PHE A 286 -15.69 -19.79 7.30
N HIS A 287 -14.85 -19.08 6.55
CA HIS A 287 -15.33 -18.22 5.47
C HIS A 287 -14.36 -18.18 4.27
N ILE A 288 -14.91 -17.89 3.10
CA ILE A 288 -14.17 -17.71 1.85
C ILE A 288 -14.67 -16.43 1.18
N GLY A 289 -13.75 -15.53 0.87
CA GLY A 289 -14.05 -14.23 0.26
C GLY A 289 -13.33 -13.99 -1.06
N VAL A 290 -13.95 -13.19 -1.91
CA VAL A 290 -13.32 -12.53 -3.05
C VAL A 290 -13.60 -11.04 -2.98
N THR A 291 -12.57 -10.23 -3.17
CA THR A 291 -12.72 -8.77 -3.19
C THR A 291 -12.17 -8.23 -4.50
N GLY A 292 -13.02 -7.53 -5.25
CA GLY A 292 -12.60 -6.68 -6.36
C GLY A 292 -12.46 -5.24 -5.90
N VAL A 293 -11.36 -4.58 -6.24
CA VAL A 293 -11.10 -3.16 -5.95
C VAL A 293 -10.80 -2.42 -7.25
N TYR A 294 -11.66 -1.46 -7.60
CA TYR A 294 -11.48 -0.58 -8.74
C TYR A 294 -10.90 0.77 -8.30
N ARG A 295 -9.66 1.04 -8.70
CA ARG A 295 -8.93 2.30 -8.54
C ARG A 295 -9.51 3.34 -9.50
N MET A 296 -10.31 4.26 -8.96
CA MET A 296 -11.01 5.24 -9.78
C MET A 296 -10.06 6.29 -10.33
N ASP A 297 -9.21 6.84 -9.46
CA ASP A 297 -8.22 7.86 -9.75
C ASP A 297 -6.82 7.32 -9.45
N THR A 298 -6.00 7.13 -10.51
CA THR A 298 -4.69 6.49 -10.40
C THR A 298 -3.66 7.33 -9.67
N ARG A 299 -3.88 8.65 -9.55
CA ARG A 299 -2.99 9.58 -8.85
C ARG A 299 -2.71 9.19 -7.40
N PHE A 300 -3.63 8.48 -6.75
CA PHE A 300 -3.46 7.98 -5.39
C PHE A 300 -2.56 6.74 -5.26
N PHE A 301 -2.11 6.17 -6.38
CA PHE A 301 -1.39 4.90 -6.44
C PHE A 301 -0.10 5.01 -7.26
N GLU A 302 0.16 6.18 -7.83
CA GLU A 302 1.41 6.52 -8.51
C GLU A 302 2.44 6.93 -7.45
N GLY A 303 3.69 6.49 -7.60
CA GLY A 303 4.78 6.81 -6.66
C GLY A 303 5.50 8.12 -6.96
N ASP A 304 5.14 8.81 -8.05
CA ASP A 304 5.83 10.00 -8.50
C ASP A 304 5.14 11.29 -8.03
N SER A 305 5.95 12.18 -7.45
CA SER A 305 5.53 13.51 -7.00
C SER A 305 5.77 14.60 -8.05
N SER A 306 6.35 14.23 -9.20
CA SER A 306 6.65 15.16 -10.28
C SER A 306 5.36 15.65 -10.94
N LYS A 307 5.33 16.96 -11.17
CA LYS A 307 4.15 17.69 -11.66
C LYS A 307 3.91 17.38 -13.14
N SER A 308 2.76 17.82 -13.63
CA SER A 308 2.17 17.66 -14.97
C SER A 308 3.01 18.19 -16.15
N ASP A 309 4.31 17.93 -16.18
CA ASP A 309 5.19 18.28 -17.29
C ASP A 309 4.99 17.32 -18.45
N ALA A 310 5.45 17.69 -19.65
CA ALA A 310 5.26 16.91 -20.88
C ALA A 310 6.19 15.68 -20.93
N VAL A 311 6.02 14.77 -19.98
CA VAL A 311 6.91 13.65 -19.64
C VAL A 311 6.85 12.46 -20.60
N SER A 312 5.82 12.37 -21.45
CA SER A 312 5.62 11.20 -22.34
C SER A 312 6.74 10.96 -23.37
N LEU A 313 7.53 11.99 -23.70
CA LEU A 313 8.68 11.85 -24.61
C LEU A 313 9.94 11.32 -23.91
N LEU A 314 9.95 11.36 -22.57
CA LEU A 314 11.08 11.02 -21.71
C LEU A 314 10.83 9.72 -20.91
N GLY A 315 9.67 9.09 -21.04
CA GLY A 315 9.34 7.92 -20.19
C GLY A 315 9.27 8.26 -18.70
N GLU A 316 9.31 9.54 -18.35
CA GLU A 316 9.00 10.04 -17.02
C GLU A 316 7.50 9.84 -16.76
N THR A 317 7.15 9.65 -15.49
CA THR A 317 5.76 9.58 -15.04
C THR A 317 5.28 10.97 -14.65
N SER A 318 4.02 11.29 -14.86
CA SER A 318 3.39 12.51 -14.33
C SER A 318 2.24 12.12 -13.45
N LEU A 319 2.01 12.92 -12.40
CA LEU A 319 0.84 12.73 -11.55
C LEU A 319 -0.45 12.81 -12.38
N GLY A 320 -1.07 11.65 -12.66
CA GLY A 320 -2.36 11.50 -13.33
C GLY A 320 -2.35 10.80 -14.69
N ASP A 321 -1.21 10.33 -15.18
CA ASP A 321 -1.16 9.51 -16.41
C ASP A 321 -1.41 8.01 -16.15
N GLY A 322 -1.39 7.58 -14.89
CA GLY A 322 -1.56 6.18 -14.51
C GLY A 322 -0.35 5.32 -14.82
N LEU A 323 0.81 5.90 -15.12
CA LEU A 323 2.03 5.18 -15.47
C LEU A 323 2.92 4.97 -14.25
N VAL A 324 3.54 3.80 -14.20
CA VAL A 324 4.58 3.44 -13.23
C VAL A 324 5.67 2.66 -13.95
N VAL A 325 6.88 2.64 -13.39
CA VAL A 325 7.98 1.82 -13.90
C VAL A 325 7.54 0.36 -14.02
N ASP A 326 7.83 -0.28 -15.17
CA ASP A 326 7.52 -1.69 -15.39
C ASP A 326 8.68 -2.58 -14.92
N PRO A 327 8.53 -3.35 -13.82
CA PRO A 327 9.62 -4.18 -13.33
C PRO A 327 10.06 -5.24 -14.35
N SER A 328 9.17 -5.74 -15.20
CA SER A 328 9.53 -6.75 -16.22
C SER A 328 10.41 -6.22 -17.35
N LEU A 329 10.48 -4.89 -17.50
CA LEU A 329 11.25 -4.18 -18.52
C LEU A 329 12.37 -3.33 -17.95
N ASN A 330 12.53 -3.30 -16.62
CA ASN A 330 13.57 -2.53 -15.94
C ASN A 330 14.52 -3.43 -15.13
N ASN A 331 14.03 -4.56 -14.61
CA ASN A 331 14.83 -5.45 -13.78
C ASN A 331 15.63 -6.45 -14.62
N GLY A 332 16.83 -6.76 -14.17
CA GLY A 332 17.75 -7.71 -14.80
C GLY A 332 18.66 -7.12 -15.87
N ILE A 333 19.86 -7.71 -15.98
CA ILE A 333 20.97 -7.28 -16.85
C ILE A 333 20.54 -6.92 -18.28
N ALA A 334 19.71 -7.75 -18.93
CA ALA A 334 19.30 -7.51 -20.31
C ALA A 334 18.45 -6.25 -20.48
N ASN A 335 17.55 -5.99 -19.52
CA ASN A 335 16.71 -4.80 -19.52
C ASN A 335 17.55 -3.56 -19.22
N THR A 336 18.42 -3.61 -18.20
CA THR A 336 19.34 -2.51 -17.89
C THR A 336 20.21 -2.17 -19.10
N TYR A 337 20.67 -3.19 -19.83
CA TYR A 337 21.44 -3.02 -21.04
C TYR A 337 20.68 -2.27 -22.14
N ILE A 338 19.49 -2.77 -22.50
CA ILE A 338 18.65 -2.17 -23.52
C ILE A 338 18.28 -0.73 -23.13
N ASN A 339 17.93 -0.50 -21.87
CA ASN A 339 17.53 0.81 -21.37
C ASN A 339 18.71 1.80 -21.41
N SER A 340 19.94 1.34 -21.13
CA SER A 340 21.15 2.18 -21.25
C SER A 340 21.41 2.60 -22.70
N LEU A 341 21.22 1.70 -23.68
CA LEU A 341 21.35 2.00 -25.11
C LEU A 341 20.33 3.04 -25.57
N VAL A 342 19.08 2.89 -25.14
CA VAL A 342 18.00 3.84 -25.46
C VAL A 342 18.29 5.20 -24.82
N THR A 343 18.70 5.22 -23.56
CA THR A 343 19.11 6.44 -22.83
C THR A 343 20.20 7.19 -23.58
N ALA A 344 21.26 6.50 -23.98
CA ALA A 344 22.37 7.08 -24.73
C ALA A 344 21.95 7.59 -26.13
N SER A 345 20.98 6.93 -26.76
CA SER A 345 20.52 7.26 -28.12
C SER A 345 19.57 8.46 -28.17
N ILE A 346 18.74 8.65 -27.13
CA ILE A 346 17.78 9.77 -27.08
C ILE A 346 18.54 11.08 -26.82
N GLY A 347 19.60 11.04 -26.01
CA GLY A 347 20.37 12.21 -25.60
C GLY A 347 19.54 13.12 -24.69
N ASN A 348 20.16 13.68 -23.65
CA ASN A 348 19.48 14.56 -22.69
C ASN A 348 18.93 15.83 -23.39
N PRO A 349 17.62 15.94 -23.64
CA PRO A 349 17.08 17.03 -24.46
C PRO A 349 16.95 18.34 -23.67
N THR A 350 17.10 18.31 -22.34
CA THR A 350 16.78 19.44 -21.45
C THR A 350 17.92 19.86 -20.52
N GLY A 351 19.06 19.15 -20.54
CA GLY A 351 20.17 19.36 -19.62
C GLY A 351 19.94 18.78 -18.21
N TYR A 352 18.79 18.15 -17.97
CA TYR A 352 18.47 17.41 -16.74
C TYR A 352 18.77 15.93 -16.98
N GLY A 353 19.59 15.30 -16.13
CA GLY A 353 20.00 13.90 -16.32
C GLY A 353 18.81 13.01 -16.70
N TYR A 354 18.87 12.43 -17.89
CA TYR A 354 17.80 11.63 -18.47
C TYR A 354 18.17 10.15 -18.35
N GLU A 355 17.26 9.33 -17.82
CA GLU A 355 17.38 7.88 -17.78
C GLU A 355 16.07 7.26 -18.30
N TYR A 356 16.16 6.47 -19.36
CA TYR A 356 15.00 5.80 -19.94
C TYR A 356 14.56 4.65 -19.05
N ALA A 357 13.37 4.78 -18.47
CA ALA A 357 12.70 3.72 -17.71
C ALA A 357 11.39 3.36 -18.40
N PRO A 358 11.26 2.16 -19.01
CA PRO A 358 9.98 1.70 -19.53
C PRO A 358 8.88 1.72 -18.47
N THR A 359 7.73 2.28 -18.82
CA THR A 359 6.57 2.38 -17.94
C THR A 359 5.41 1.52 -18.43
N GLN A 360 4.53 1.16 -17.51
CA GLN A 360 3.27 0.47 -17.75
C GLN A 360 2.12 1.21 -17.09
N LYS A 361 0.90 0.97 -17.58
CA LYS A 361 -0.31 1.47 -16.92
C LYS A 361 -0.60 0.65 -15.68
N LEU A 362 -0.83 1.35 -14.56
CA LEU A 362 -1.35 0.75 -13.35
C LEU A 362 -2.69 0.06 -13.64
N PRO A 363 -2.86 -1.21 -13.21
CA PRO A 363 -4.13 -1.89 -13.34
C PRO A 363 -5.17 -1.18 -12.47
N LYS A 364 -6.29 -0.80 -13.08
CA LYS A 364 -7.40 -0.17 -12.35
C LYS A 364 -8.16 -1.16 -11.49
N LEU A 365 -8.36 -2.37 -11.97
CA LEU A 365 -8.96 -3.43 -11.17
C LEU A 365 -7.86 -4.24 -10.53
N VAL A 366 -7.89 -4.38 -9.21
CA VAL A 366 -7.12 -5.40 -8.49
C VAL A 366 -8.08 -6.30 -7.74
N TYR A 367 -7.75 -7.57 -7.59
CA TYR A 367 -8.57 -8.50 -6.83
C TYR A 367 -7.72 -9.46 -6.00
N PHE A 368 -8.31 -9.94 -4.91
CA PHE A 368 -7.69 -10.91 -4.02
C PHE A 368 -8.78 -11.79 -3.40
N TYR A 369 -8.36 -12.97 -2.97
CA TYR A 369 -9.18 -13.93 -2.24
C TYR A 369 -8.75 -13.99 -0.78
N THR A 370 -9.71 -14.29 0.08
CA THR A 370 -9.53 -14.51 1.52
C THR A 370 -10.06 -15.88 1.87
N ILE A 371 -9.35 -16.61 2.71
CA ILE A 371 -9.86 -17.82 3.37
C ILE A 371 -9.54 -17.66 4.84
N GLY A 372 -10.53 -17.85 5.71
CA GLY A 372 -10.33 -17.59 7.12
C GLY A 372 -11.25 -18.38 8.03
N TYR A 373 -11.02 -18.18 9.33
CA TYR A 373 -11.81 -18.72 10.41
C TYR A 373 -12.08 -17.64 11.45
N SER A 374 -13.33 -17.56 11.92
CA SER A 374 -13.80 -16.62 12.93
C SER A 374 -14.55 -17.35 14.04
N THR A 375 -14.37 -16.90 15.27
CA THR A 375 -15.07 -17.42 16.45
C THR A 375 -15.20 -16.34 17.51
N SER A 376 -16.24 -16.44 18.32
CA SER A 376 -16.47 -15.55 19.48
C SER A 376 -16.50 -16.37 20.77
N PHE A 377 -15.98 -15.81 21.86
CA PHE A 377 -15.89 -16.42 23.19
C PHE A 377 -16.60 -15.61 24.27
#